data_AF-A0A3B0YTG9-F1
#
_entry.id   AF-A0A3B0YTG9-F1
#
_cell.length_a   1.000
_cell.length_b   1.000
_cell.length_c   1.000
_cell.angle_alpha   90.00
_cell.angle_beta   90.00
_cell.angle_gamma   90.00
#
_symmetry.space_group_name_H-M   'P 1'
#
loop_
_entity.id
_entity.type
_entity.pdbx_description
1 polymer ?
#
loop_
_entity_poly.entity_id
_entity_poly.type
_entity_poly.pdbx_seq_one_letter_code
_entity_poly.pdbx_strand_id
1 'polypeptide(L)'
;MIRPSRSPKVVIAIQILRKRPIVLKGMESTTIMNMSIENLAEAEVDLLEVVQNRVIRLRFRATDSATGELLQYGDDLVYLHGGYGGAFPKVEQALQGHWVGDRVTINLMPEEGYGAYQSELVLTLPGSEFSDAELEIGEAVDGQLADGRCMTFTVTAIHHGQITLDGNHPFAGKRLNFEFEVLAIRESIEAERSAGFAFDGMFT
;
A
#
# COMPACT_ATOMS: atom_id res chain seq x y z
N MET A 1 22.64 -29.00 32.16
CA MET A 1 22.74 -28.82 30.69
C MET A 1 21.41 -29.25 30.08
N ILE A 2 20.99 -28.63 28.96
CA ILE A 2 19.75 -28.83 28.15
C ILE A 2 18.69 -27.70 28.29
N ARG A 3 18.64 -26.85 27.23
CA ARG A 3 17.45 -26.15 26.68
C ARG A 3 16.92 -26.99 25.49
N PRO A 4 15.79 -26.69 24.79
CA PRO A 4 14.73 -25.68 24.98
C PRO A 4 13.29 -26.25 24.93
N SER A 5 12.28 -25.50 25.40
CA SER A 5 10.86 -25.81 25.16
C SER A 5 10.21 -24.72 24.32
N ARG A 6 9.47 -25.14 23.28
CA ARG A 6 8.72 -24.32 22.33
C ARG A 6 7.56 -23.57 23.02
N SER A 7 7.26 -22.39 22.48
CA SER A 7 6.07 -21.57 22.75
C SER A 7 4.75 -22.29 22.42
N PRO A 8 3.60 -21.81 22.94
CA PRO A 8 2.80 -20.91 22.10
C PRO A 8 2.31 -19.65 22.84
N LYS A 9 2.33 -18.53 22.11
CA LYS A 9 1.72 -17.25 22.47
C LYS A 9 0.20 -17.43 22.52
N VAL A 10 -0.41 -16.83 23.55
CA VAL A 10 -1.85 -16.83 23.80
C VAL A 10 -2.54 -16.06 22.67
N VAL A 11 -3.36 -16.75 21.88
CA VAL A 11 -4.33 -16.14 20.96
C VAL A 11 -5.66 -16.12 21.69
N ILE A 12 -6.16 -14.93 22.04
CA ILE A 12 -7.48 -14.75 22.65
C ILE A 12 -8.50 -14.82 21.51
N ALA A 13 -9.15 -15.97 21.35
CA ALA A 13 -10.30 -16.13 20.47
C ALA A 13 -11.54 -15.53 21.17
N ILE A 14 -12.03 -14.40 20.67
CA ILE A 14 -13.35 -13.87 21.05
C ILE A 14 -14.39 -14.64 20.24
N GLN A 15 -14.86 -15.74 20.81
CA GLN A 15 -16.07 -16.42 20.37
C GLN A 15 -16.99 -16.47 21.60
N ILE A 16 -18.15 -15.81 21.56
CA ILE A 16 -19.44 -16.24 22.11
C ILE A 16 -20.41 -15.05 22.04
N LEU A 17 -21.27 -15.04 21.01
CA LEU A 17 -22.65 -14.54 21.11
C LEU A 17 -23.55 -15.39 20.20
N ARG A 18 -23.86 -16.62 20.62
CA ARG A 18 -25.06 -17.33 20.17
C ARG A 18 -25.81 -17.89 21.36
N LYS A 19 -26.81 -17.10 21.78
CA LYS A 19 -28.06 -17.45 22.48
C LYS A 19 -28.14 -18.88 23.07
N ARG A 20 -27.73 -19.08 24.33
CA ARG A 20 -28.38 -19.94 25.35
C ARG A 20 -27.96 -19.45 26.74
N PRO A 21 -28.87 -19.31 27.72
CA PRO A 21 -28.47 -19.02 29.09
C PRO A 21 -27.80 -20.25 29.69
N ILE A 22 -26.51 -20.14 30.04
CA ILE A 22 -25.85 -21.15 30.87
C ILE A 22 -26.20 -20.81 32.32
N VAL A 23 -27.18 -21.52 32.89
CA VAL A 23 -27.41 -21.52 34.33
C VAL A 23 -26.28 -22.35 34.95
N LEU A 24 -25.22 -21.69 35.42
CA LEU A 24 -24.21 -22.32 36.26
C LEU A 24 -24.81 -22.54 37.65
N LYS A 25 -25.09 -23.80 37.97
CA LYS A 25 -25.60 -24.22 39.28
C LYS A 25 -24.46 -24.08 40.31
N GLY A 26 -24.61 -23.19 41.29
CA GLY A 26 -23.77 -23.18 42.49
C GLY A 26 -22.75 -22.06 42.63
N MET A 27 -22.97 -20.86 42.07
CA MET A 27 -22.21 -19.67 42.43
C MET A 27 -23.19 -18.57 42.85
N GLU A 28 -22.97 -18.02 44.04
CA GLU A 28 -23.80 -16.99 44.69
C GLU A 28 -24.07 -15.83 43.71
N SER A 29 -25.35 -15.51 43.55
CA SER A 29 -25.95 -14.67 42.51
C SER A 29 -25.61 -13.17 42.60
N THR A 30 -24.52 -12.77 43.27
CA THR A 30 -24.27 -11.37 43.61
C THR A 30 -22.89 -10.86 43.18
N THR A 31 -21.98 -11.70 42.67
CA THR A 31 -20.60 -11.27 42.38
C THR A 31 -20.26 -11.09 40.89
N ILE A 32 -21.08 -11.57 39.94
CA ILE A 32 -20.81 -11.40 38.49
C ILE A 32 -21.74 -10.34 37.85
N MET A 33 -22.12 -9.33 38.63
CA MET A 33 -22.99 -8.26 38.14
C MET A 33 -22.57 -6.94 38.78
N ASN A 34 -21.31 -6.56 38.61
CA ASN A 34 -20.79 -5.21 38.91
C ASN A 34 -19.40 -4.97 38.27
N MET A 35 -19.20 -5.41 37.03
CA MET A 35 -18.26 -4.72 36.16
C MET A 35 -19.08 -3.77 35.30
N SER A 36 -19.09 -2.52 35.74
CA SER A 36 -19.84 -1.41 35.17
C SER A 36 -19.69 -1.34 33.66
N ILE A 37 -20.82 -1.48 32.97
CA ILE A 37 -20.99 -1.24 31.53
C ILE A 37 -20.75 0.25 31.18
N GLU A 38 -20.56 1.11 32.17
CA GLU A 38 -20.41 2.57 32.01
C GLU A 38 -19.04 3.02 31.46
N ASN A 39 -18.03 2.15 31.41
CA ASN A 39 -16.73 2.45 30.76
C ASN A 39 -16.55 1.77 29.38
N LEU A 40 -17.59 1.16 28.83
CA LEU A 40 -17.55 0.54 27.49
C LEU A 40 -18.02 1.49 26.38
N ALA A 41 -18.42 2.72 26.71
CA ALA A 41 -18.89 3.72 25.74
C ALA A 41 -17.78 4.64 25.19
N GLU A 42 -16.55 4.58 25.73
CA GLU A 42 -15.40 5.40 25.25
C GLU A 42 -14.37 4.60 24.43
N ALA A 43 -14.71 3.40 23.99
CA ALA A 43 -13.90 2.64 23.05
C ALA A 43 -14.79 1.88 22.07
N GLU A 44 -15.70 2.60 21.40
CA GLU A 44 -16.16 2.19 20.09
C GLU A 44 -14.97 2.41 19.14
N VAL A 45 -13.95 1.54 19.26
CA VAL A 45 -12.93 1.41 18.23
C VAL A 45 -13.70 0.81 17.08
N ASP A 46 -14.12 1.67 16.16
CA ASP A 46 -14.81 1.30 14.95
C ASP A 46 -14.01 0.17 14.31
N LEU A 47 -14.51 -1.07 14.41
CA LEU A 47 -13.85 -2.30 13.94
C LEU A 47 -13.99 -2.33 12.42
N LEU A 48 -13.39 -1.34 11.78
CA LEU A 48 -13.41 -1.21 10.34
C LEU A 48 -12.37 -2.16 9.78
N GLU A 49 -12.83 -3.01 8.87
CA GLU A 49 -11.99 -3.82 8.03
C GLU A 49 -11.82 -3.18 6.65
N VAL A 50 -10.75 -3.54 5.97
CA VAL A 50 -10.53 -3.15 4.59
C VAL A 50 -11.58 -3.86 3.72
N VAL A 51 -12.62 -3.13 3.31
CA VAL A 51 -13.64 -3.58 2.37
C VAL A 51 -13.91 -2.49 1.34
N GLN A 52 -14.69 -2.82 0.30
CA GLN A 52 -15.10 -1.87 -0.71
C GLN A 52 -15.68 -0.59 -0.07
N ASN A 53 -15.37 0.56 -0.67
CA ASN A 53 -15.79 1.91 -0.26
C ASN A 53 -15.16 2.42 1.03
N ARG A 54 -14.05 1.82 1.48
CA ARG A 54 -13.26 2.31 2.60
C ARG A 54 -12.09 3.13 2.14
N VAL A 55 -11.77 4.20 2.87
CA VAL A 55 -10.50 4.88 2.68
C VAL A 55 -9.48 4.28 3.63
N ILE A 56 -8.35 3.85 3.07
CA ILE A 56 -7.30 3.15 3.79
C ILE A 56 -6.06 4.01 3.80
N ARG A 57 -5.47 4.19 4.98
CA ARG A 57 -4.15 4.77 5.16
C ARG A 57 -3.14 3.66 5.43
N LEU A 58 -2.06 3.64 4.65
CA LEU A 58 -1.05 2.61 4.68
C LEU A 58 0.32 3.22 4.92
N ARG A 59 1.13 2.50 5.69
CA ARG A 59 2.58 2.52 5.53
C ARG A 59 2.96 1.42 4.57
N PHE A 60 3.91 1.69 3.69
CA PHE A 60 4.44 0.71 2.78
C PHE A 60 5.96 0.79 2.65
N ARG A 61 6.54 -0.35 2.30
CA ARG A 61 7.93 -0.49 1.91
C ARG A 61 7.99 -1.32 0.64
N ALA A 62 8.64 -0.81 -0.39
CA ALA A 62 8.87 -1.51 -1.65
C ALA A 62 10.35 -1.87 -1.78
N THR A 63 10.62 -3.16 -2.02
CA THR A 63 11.98 -3.68 -2.19
C THR A 63 12.12 -4.40 -3.52
N ASP A 64 13.29 -4.36 -4.14
CA ASP A 64 13.59 -5.19 -5.30
C ASP A 64 13.70 -6.65 -4.83
N SER A 65 12.90 -7.54 -5.43
CA SER A 65 12.87 -8.95 -5.00
C SER A 65 14.17 -9.69 -5.31
N ALA A 66 14.96 -9.23 -6.28
CA ALA A 66 16.19 -9.88 -6.68
C ALA A 66 17.37 -9.46 -5.80
N THR A 67 17.47 -8.18 -5.46
CA THR A 67 18.61 -7.63 -4.71
C THR A 67 18.31 -7.44 -3.22
N GLY A 68 17.04 -7.37 -2.82
CA GLY A 68 16.60 -7.00 -1.48
C GLY A 68 16.76 -5.50 -1.18
N GLU A 69 17.14 -4.70 -2.17
CA GLU A 69 17.34 -3.26 -2.04
C GLU A 69 16.02 -2.54 -1.74
N LEU A 70 16.06 -1.57 -0.82
CA LEU A 70 14.93 -0.69 -0.55
C LEU A 70 14.82 0.34 -1.68
N LEU A 71 13.74 0.25 -2.45
CA LEU A 71 13.49 1.17 -3.57
C LEU A 71 12.63 2.36 -3.13
N GLN A 72 11.62 2.10 -2.30
CA GLN A 72 10.72 3.15 -1.83
C GLN A 72 10.15 2.82 -0.45
N TYR A 73 9.88 3.87 0.32
CA TYR A 73 9.16 3.81 1.57
C TYR A 73 8.19 4.99 1.63
N GLY A 74 7.02 4.78 2.22
CA GLY A 74 6.08 5.85 2.53
C GLY A 74 5.18 5.45 3.69
N ASP A 75 4.81 6.39 4.54
CA ASP A 75 3.96 6.16 5.72
C ASP A 75 2.62 6.92 5.68
N ASP A 76 2.25 7.43 4.50
CA ASP A 76 1.05 8.22 4.30
C ASP A 76 0.31 7.89 3.00
N LEU A 77 0.44 6.65 2.50
CA LEU A 77 -0.28 6.24 1.31
C LEU A 77 -1.77 6.12 1.64
N VAL A 78 -2.58 7.00 1.06
CA VAL A 78 -4.04 7.00 1.23
C VAL A 78 -4.72 6.65 -0.09
N TYR A 79 -5.64 5.70 -0.06
CA TYR A 79 -6.42 5.35 -1.25
C TYR A 79 -7.84 4.89 -0.89
N LEU A 80 -8.72 4.92 -1.89
CA LEU A 80 -10.09 4.40 -1.81
C LEU A 80 -10.12 2.95 -2.29
N HIS A 81 -10.54 2.03 -1.41
CA HIS A 81 -10.52 0.60 -1.66
C HIS A 81 -11.78 0.11 -2.40
N GLY A 82 -11.61 -0.86 -3.30
CA GLY A 82 -12.71 -1.55 -3.98
C GLY A 82 -12.80 -1.28 -5.47
N GLY A 83 -11.66 -1.21 -6.17
CA GLY A 83 -11.60 -1.14 -7.63
C GLY A 83 -11.63 0.27 -8.21
N TYR A 84 -11.19 1.26 -7.44
CA TYR A 84 -11.14 2.67 -7.86
C TYR A 84 -9.84 3.05 -8.57
N GLY A 85 -8.86 2.14 -8.64
CA GLY A 85 -7.59 2.36 -9.35
C GLY A 85 -6.53 3.10 -8.52
N GLY A 86 -6.78 3.31 -7.22
CA GLY A 86 -5.80 3.91 -6.31
C GLY A 86 -4.67 2.94 -5.87
N ALA A 87 -4.87 1.63 -6.04
CA ALA A 87 -3.87 0.60 -5.81
C ALA A 87 -3.95 -0.50 -6.87
N PHE A 88 -2.88 -1.27 -7.04
CA PHE A 88 -2.89 -2.40 -7.96
C PHE A 88 -3.91 -3.46 -7.51
N PRO A 89 -4.58 -4.17 -8.43
CA PRO A 89 -5.59 -5.17 -8.07
C PRO A 89 -5.10 -6.24 -7.10
N LYS A 90 -3.83 -6.67 -7.23
CA LYS A 90 -3.22 -7.64 -6.32
C LYS A 90 -3.00 -7.08 -4.91
N VAL A 91 -2.71 -5.78 -4.80
CA VAL A 91 -2.60 -5.09 -3.51
C VAL A 91 -3.97 -5.03 -2.85
N GLU A 92 -5.02 -4.62 -3.58
CA GLU A 92 -6.37 -4.57 -3.03
C GLU A 92 -6.85 -5.95 -2.58
N GLN A 93 -6.68 -6.99 -3.41
CA GLN A 93 -7.05 -8.36 -3.04
C GLN A 93 -6.31 -8.86 -1.79
N ALA A 94 -5.03 -8.52 -1.64
CA ALA A 94 -4.25 -8.94 -0.48
C ALA A 94 -4.62 -8.18 0.79
N LEU A 95 -5.11 -6.94 0.68
CA LEU A 95 -5.52 -6.12 1.83
C LEU A 95 -6.97 -6.36 2.24
N GLN A 96 -7.81 -6.92 1.36
CA GLN A 96 -9.22 -7.18 1.63
C GLN A 96 -9.43 -8.01 2.92
N GLY A 97 -10.23 -7.47 3.85
CA GLY A 97 -10.56 -8.08 5.14
C GLY A 97 -9.55 -7.84 6.25
N HIS A 98 -8.44 -7.13 5.99
CA HIS A 98 -7.46 -6.78 7.02
C HIS A 98 -7.95 -5.65 7.93
N TRP A 99 -7.40 -5.59 9.13
CA TRP A 99 -7.74 -4.58 10.14
C TRP A 99 -6.58 -3.62 10.38
N VAL A 100 -6.87 -2.51 11.07
CA VAL A 100 -5.82 -1.58 11.52
C VAL A 100 -4.78 -2.31 12.36
N GLY A 101 -3.50 -2.09 12.05
CA GLY A 101 -2.36 -2.75 12.68
C GLY A 101 -1.89 -4.03 11.97
N ASP A 102 -2.69 -4.58 11.04
CA ASP A 102 -2.27 -5.74 10.26
C ASP A 102 -1.12 -5.40 9.32
N ARG A 103 -0.29 -6.40 9.08
CA ARG A 103 0.82 -6.33 8.13
C ARG A 103 0.65 -7.37 7.05
N VAL A 104 0.83 -6.95 5.81
CA VAL A 104 0.66 -7.78 4.62
C VAL A 104 1.89 -7.66 3.75
N THR A 105 2.44 -8.80 3.35
CA THR A 105 3.56 -8.85 2.40
C THR A 105 3.08 -9.44 1.09
N ILE A 106 3.36 -8.76 -0.01
CA ILE A 106 3.01 -9.22 -1.35
C ILE A 106 4.22 -9.16 -2.27
N ASN A 107 4.31 -10.13 -3.17
CA ASN A 107 5.21 -10.06 -4.31
C ASN A 107 4.40 -9.61 -5.54
N LEU A 108 4.87 -8.55 -6.20
CA LEU A 108 4.28 -7.99 -7.41
C LEU A 108 5.23 -8.25 -8.57
N MET A 109 4.76 -9.05 -9.52
CA MET A 109 5.44 -9.24 -10.80
C MET A 109 5.32 -7.96 -11.63
N PRO A 110 6.22 -7.70 -12.60
CA PRO A 110 6.15 -6.51 -13.44
C PRO A 110 4.76 -6.33 -14.06
N GLU A 111 4.16 -7.40 -14.58
CA GLU A 111 2.86 -7.39 -15.27
C GLU A 111 1.67 -7.10 -14.34
N GLU A 112 1.85 -7.27 -13.02
CA GLU A 112 0.84 -7.00 -12.00
C GLU A 112 0.94 -5.58 -11.43
N GLY A 113 2.02 -4.87 -11.77
CA GLY A 113 2.35 -3.53 -11.25
C GLY A 113 2.69 -2.55 -12.36
N TYR A 114 3.97 -2.23 -12.48
CA TYR A 114 4.47 -1.16 -13.36
C TYR A 114 4.74 -1.58 -14.81
N GLY A 115 4.37 -2.80 -15.18
CA GLY A 115 4.57 -3.35 -16.51
C GLY A 115 5.98 -3.86 -16.76
N ALA A 116 6.16 -4.50 -17.91
CA ALA A 116 7.47 -4.89 -18.41
C ALA A 116 8.27 -3.66 -18.84
N TYR A 117 9.60 -3.78 -18.76
CA TYR A 117 10.50 -2.78 -19.32
C TYR A 117 10.43 -2.80 -20.85
N GLN A 118 10.27 -1.63 -21.46
CA GLN A 118 10.10 -1.45 -22.90
C GLN A 118 11.34 -0.76 -23.48
N SER A 119 12.15 -1.53 -24.21
CA SER A 119 13.37 -1.02 -24.86
C SER A 119 13.08 0.07 -25.91
N GLU A 120 11.88 0.07 -26.48
CA GLU A 120 11.38 1.06 -27.44
C GLU A 120 11.14 2.44 -26.83
N LEU A 121 11.03 2.54 -25.50
CA LEU A 121 10.94 3.82 -24.77
C LEU A 121 12.31 4.39 -24.43
N VAL A 122 13.40 3.72 -24.83
CA VAL A 122 14.76 4.21 -24.67
C VAL A 122 15.21 4.90 -25.94
N LEU A 123 15.58 6.18 -25.83
CA LEU A 123 16.03 7.01 -26.94
C LEU A 123 17.47 7.44 -26.71
N THR A 124 18.26 7.47 -27.78
CA THR A 124 19.61 8.07 -27.74
C THR A 124 19.66 9.19 -28.77
N LEU A 125 19.94 10.39 -28.30
CA LEU A 125 19.93 11.61 -29.09
C LEU A 125 21.27 12.33 -28.98
N PRO A 126 21.69 13.08 -30.02
CA PRO A 126 22.85 13.96 -29.92
C PRO A 126 22.63 15.00 -28.83
N GLY A 127 23.66 15.27 -28.02
CA GLY A 127 23.60 16.31 -26.98
C GLY A 127 23.35 17.72 -27.54
N SER A 128 23.59 17.94 -28.83
CA SER A 128 23.26 19.19 -29.51
C SER A 128 21.76 19.51 -29.53
N GLU A 129 20.89 18.51 -29.41
CA GLU A 129 19.43 18.71 -29.30
C GLU A 129 19.04 19.38 -27.96
N PHE A 130 19.94 19.37 -26.99
CA PHE A 130 19.74 19.91 -25.65
C PHE A 130 20.66 21.11 -25.39
N SER A 131 21.09 21.84 -26.43
CA SER A 131 22.09 22.91 -26.33
C SER A 131 21.74 24.03 -25.34
N ASP A 132 20.46 24.18 -25.03
CA ASP A 132 19.93 25.23 -24.17
C ASP A 132 19.77 24.79 -22.70
N ALA A 133 20.10 23.53 -22.38
CA ALA A 133 20.00 22.95 -21.05
C ALA A 133 21.25 22.13 -20.69
N GLU A 134 21.76 22.30 -19.47
CA GLU A 134 22.79 21.43 -18.92
C GLU A 134 22.09 20.25 -18.22
N LEU A 135 22.14 19.08 -18.85
CA LEU A 135 21.44 17.89 -18.35
C LEU A 135 22.32 17.06 -17.42
N GLU A 136 21.71 16.54 -16.36
CA GLU A 136 22.34 15.60 -15.43
C GLU A 136 21.71 14.20 -15.48
N ILE A 137 22.50 13.16 -15.16
CA ILE A 137 21.96 11.80 -15.03
C ILE A 137 20.97 11.74 -13.87
N GLY A 138 19.78 11.18 -14.13
CA GLY A 138 18.66 11.12 -13.21
C GLY A 138 17.67 12.28 -13.37
N GLU A 139 17.99 13.28 -14.17
CA GLU A 139 17.09 14.39 -14.45
C GLU A 139 15.90 13.96 -15.32
N ALA A 140 14.73 14.52 -15.05
CA ALA A 140 13.52 14.31 -15.83
C ALA A 140 13.40 15.36 -16.94
N VAL A 141 13.13 14.91 -18.16
CA VAL A 141 13.00 15.77 -19.35
C VAL A 141 11.68 15.43 -20.05
N ASP A 142 10.85 16.44 -20.30
CA ASP A 142 9.63 16.29 -21.07
C ASP A 142 9.95 16.29 -22.57
N GLY A 143 9.48 15.27 -23.27
CA GLY A 143 9.62 15.13 -24.72
C GLY A 143 8.27 14.97 -25.40
N GLN A 144 8.20 15.33 -26.68
CA GLN A 144 7.04 15.05 -27.53
C GLN A 144 7.37 13.89 -28.47
N LEU A 145 6.53 12.86 -28.44
CA LEU A 145 6.60 11.71 -29.34
C LEU A 145 6.11 12.10 -30.75
N ALA A 146 6.47 11.29 -31.75
CA ALA A 146 6.08 11.52 -33.16
C ALA A 146 4.56 11.52 -33.39
N ASP A 147 3.79 10.91 -32.48
CA ASP A 147 2.33 10.92 -32.49
C ASP A 147 1.71 12.15 -31.79
N GLY A 148 2.55 13.09 -31.34
CA GLY A 148 2.15 14.33 -30.69
C GLY A 148 1.94 14.23 -29.18
N ARG A 149 2.03 13.04 -28.58
CA ARG A 149 1.91 12.86 -27.12
C ARG A 149 3.14 13.40 -26.41
N CYS A 150 2.93 14.11 -25.31
CA CYS A 150 4.01 14.45 -24.39
C CYS A 150 4.28 13.27 -23.44
N MET A 151 5.56 12.99 -23.20
CA MET A 151 6.01 11.95 -22.28
C MET A 151 7.25 12.44 -21.55
N THR A 152 7.32 12.16 -20.25
CA THR A 152 8.51 12.45 -19.44
C THR A 152 9.50 11.30 -19.56
N PHE A 153 10.77 11.65 -19.77
CA PHE A 153 11.89 10.73 -19.83
C PHE A 153 12.86 11.02 -18.68
N THR A 154 13.63 10.02 -18.27
CA THR A 154 14.75 10.18 -17.34
C THR A 154 16.06 10.09 -18.11
N VAL A 155 16.99 11.01 -17.87
CA VAL A 155 18.36 10.92 -18.41
C VAL A 155 19.09 9.77 -17.73
N THR A 156 19.45 8.74 -18.48
CA THR A 156 20.11 7.54 -17.92
C THR A 156 21.59 7.47 -18.22
N ALA A 157 22.06 8.14 -19.28
CA ALA A 157 23.47 8.20 -19.61
C ALA A 157 23.84 9.46 -20.42
N ILE A 158 25.03 9.98 -20.20
CA ILE A 158 25.62 11.07 -21.00
C ILE A 158 27.06 10.68 -21.33
N HIS A 159 27.29 10.25 -22.57
CA HIS A 159 28.59 9.74 -23.01
C HIS A 159 28.88 10.11 -24.47
N HIS A 160 30.13 10.47 -24.78
CA HIS A 160 30.59 10.74 -26.14
C HIS A 160 29.71 11.75 -26.93
N GLY A 161 29.16 12.76 -26.25
CA GLY A 161 28.27 13.75 -26.88
C GLY A 161 26.88 13.21 -27.24
N GLN A 162 26.51 12.05 -26.72
CA GLN A 162 25.17 11.45 -26.82
C GLN A 162 24.50 11.43 -25.45
N ILE A 163 23.19 11.58 -25.44
CA ILE A 163 22.34 11.54 -24.25
C ILE A 163 21.34 10.40 -24.44
N THR A 164 21.27 9.50 -23.46
CA THR A 164 20.30 8.41 -23.40
C THR A 164 19.17 8.80 -22.46
N LEU A 165 17.95 8.70 -22.96
CA LEU A 165 16.70 8.99 -22.29
C LEU A 165 15.89 7.71 -22.15
N ASP A 166 15.26 7.51 -20.99
CA ASP A 166 14.41 6.36 -20.72
C ASP A 166 13.01 6.83 -20.29
N GLY A 167 11.99 6.48 -21.07
CA GLY A 167 10.59 6.80 -20.80
C GLY A 167 9.85 5.76 -19.96
N ASN A 168 10.52 4.69 -19.52
CA ASN A 168 9.90 3.68 -18.66
C ASN A 168 9.63 4.23 -17.26
N HIS A 169 8.61 3.67 -16.58
CA HIS A 169 8.47 3.88 -15.15
C HIS A 169 9.74 3.38 -14.42
N PRO A 170 10.25 4.06 -13.38
CA PRO A 170 11.48 3.65 -12.67
C PRO A 170 11.49 2.21 -12.15
N PHE A 171 10.30 1.64 -11.93
CA PHE A 171 10.10 0.27 -11.46
C PHE A 171 9.64 -0.72 -12.54
N ALA A 172 9.55 -0.30 -13.81
CA ALA A 172 9.19 -1.19 -14.91
C ALA A 172 10.18 -2.35 -15.02
N GLY A 173 9.68 -3.56 -15.28
CA GLY A 173 10.48 -4.78 -15.37
C GLY A 173 11.01 -5.32 -14.04
N LYS A 174 10.84 -4.60 -12.91
CA LYS A 174 11.27 -5.07 -11.59
C LYS A 174 10.19 -5.94 -10.94
N ARG A 175 10.63 -7.00 -10.25
CA ARG A 175 9.79 -7.75 -9.31
C ARG A 175 9.87 -7.07 -7.96
N LEU A 176 8.74 -6.63 -7.43
CA LEU A 176 8.71 -5.85 -6.21
C LEU A 176 8.17 -6.68 -5.05
N ASN A 177 8.83 -6.63 -3.91
CA ASN A 177 8.27 -7.13 -2.65
C ASN A 177 7.78 -5.92 -1.85
N PHE A 178 6.47 -5.85 -1.68
CA PHE A 178 5.80 -4.82 -0.90
C PHE A 178 5.46 -5.37 0.49
N GLU A 179 5.77 -4.58 1.51
CA GLU A 179 5.29 -4.76 2.88
C GLU A 179 4.36 -3.60 3.19
N PHE A 180 3.11 -3.89 3.54
CA PHE A 180 2.11 -2.92 3.95
C PHE A 180 1.80 -3.07 5.43
N GLU A 181 1.51 -1.96 6.09
CA GLU A 181 0.93 -1.88 7.42
C GLU A 181 -0.29 -0.97 7.36
N VAL A 182 -1.44 -1.48 7.80
CA VAL A 182 -2.69 -0.72 7.81
C VAL A 182 -2.67 0.24 8.99
N LEU A 183 -2.57 1.55 8.71
CA LEU A 183 -2.46 2.57 9.74
C LEU A 183 -3.81 3.07 10.23
N ALA A 184 -4.77 3.23 9.31
CA ALA A 184 -6.11 3.69 9.62
C ALA A 184 -7.10 3.28 8.53
N ILE A 185 -8.35 3.12 8.91
CA ILE A 185 -9.47 2.84 8.02
C ILE A 185 -10.60 3.79 8.40
N ARG A 186 -11.28 4.35 7.41
CA ARG A 186 -12.52 5.11 7.61
C ARG A 186 -13.54 4.84 6.51
N GLU A 187 -14.79 5.19 6.78
CA GLU A 187 -15.82 5.32 5.74
C GLU A 187 -15.39 6.38 4.70
N SER A 188 -15.71 6.12 3.43
CA SER A 188 -15.63 7.14 2.39
C SER A 188 -16.88 8.02 2.37
N ILE A 189 -16.74 9.26 1.93
CA ILE A 189 -17.90 10.11 1.65
C ILE A 189 -18.42 9.88 0.22
N GLU A 190 -19.65 10.32 -0.06
CA GLU A 190 -20.24 10.22 -1.41
C GLU A 190 -19.36 10.89 -2.48
N ALA A 191 -18.78 12.05 -2.16
CA ALA A 191 -17.93 12.77 -3.10
C ALA A 191 -16.68 11.99 -3.50
N GLU A 192 -16.04 11.26 -2.56
CA GLU A 192 -14.87 10.42 -2.83
C GLU A 192 -15.24 9.22 -3.71
N ARG A 193 -16.37 8.57 -3.41
CA ARG A 193 -16.89 7.45 -4.22
C ARG A 193 -17.26 7.88 -5.63
N SER A 194 -17.84 9.07 -5.77
CA SER A 194 -18.19 9.63 -7.08
C SER A 194 -16.96 10.11 -7.85
N ALA A 195 -15.94 10.63 -7.17
CA ALA A 195 -14.70 11.07 -7.80
C ALA A 195 -13.77 9.88 -8.13
N GLY A 196 -13.91 8.79 -7.39
CA GLY A 196 -13.10 7.58 -7.53
C GLY A 196 -11.74 7.66 -6.85
N PHE A 197 -11.54 8.59 -5.91
CA PHE A 197 -10.32 8.69 -5.12
C PHE A 197 -10.60 9.29 -3.76
N ALA A 198 -9.71 9.00 -2.81
CA ALA A 198 -9.77 9.56 -1.46
C ALA A 198 -9.24 10.99 -1.43
N PHE A 199 -9.89 11.86 -0.66
CA PHE A 199 -9.42 13.22 -0.46
C PHE A 199 -8.40 13.26 0.68
N ASP A 200 -7.29 13.95 0.44
CA ASP A 200 -6.19 14.10 1.38
C ASP A 200 -6.62 14.93 2.62
N GLY A 201 -6.00 14.68 3.78
CA GLY A 201 -6.21 15.43 5.01
C GLY A 201 -7.46 15.08 5.83
N MET A 202 -8.21 14.04 5.45
CA MET A 202 -9.42 13.59 6.19
C MET A 202 -9.15 12.45 7.19
N PHE A 203 -7.88 12.09 7.42
CA PHE A 203 -7.47 11.34 8.61
C PHE A 203 -7.02 12.36 9.66
N THR A 204 -7.92 12.73 10.56
CA THR A 204 -7.63 13.60 11.71
C THR A 204 -7.00 12.84 12.86
#